data_AF-A0AAV6C271-F1
#
_entry.id   AF-A0AAV6C271-F1
#
_cell.length_a   1.000
_cell.length_b   1.000
_cell.length_c   1.000
_cell.angle_alpha   90.00
_cell.angle_beta   90.00
_cell.angle_gamma   90.00
#
_symmetry.space_group_name_H-M   'P 1'
#
loop_
_entity.id
_entity.type
_entity.pdbx_description
1 polymer ?
#
loop_
_entity_poly.entity_id
_entity_poly.type
_entity_poly.pdbx_seq_one_letter_code
_entity_poly.pdbx_strand_id
1 'polypeptide(L)'
;MKLSKTRLFALTVLCLVLAAVVFSGEQAPISPAYRVPLLQDWTHRSLIYSAPRSILQNLQIQQQPRYVQQFLRRNVSSRQPIGPPIFDPIGILRRGTNGLQRDWGIAVGSNATVGQGNYPAKYVFNVNAAPSCANDYVVFTTNLGAGLDIYAVNNLYVNSAGTGYCAGLTNPTVLWAYHVQSQTNGTSNTSPVLSFAGDQIAWVEGSQAGGNSAALHILKPNIGGTGQGTIAAPTTPTASANAGAYHTCVTTTAGPCLLNLPFANGRDDSGNGLNISPSSPFYDYPYDILYVGDDGGFLHKFTGIFLGTAAEVTSGGWPVGMLPADTNPELGSPVYDDTSGNVFVGDFQGREFYVRVAAGSAGTCNASSNGGNPPCVGSTTYTDGDTTNTKITAPPIVDSTTQRVFVFFSPNGGGPGAYVGQENTTLSLATPVTVNVGTGTAWRLNQGTLDNLYYTSDTGLGTGTGYLYFCGNDGATGADANFALLQRIAVTDGTLGNTVDATHWLASNASSRSSPVSEFFNTTTGVDYLFFGVEAGGAATACAGNGCVYALTITNGTLAVPPAAGTGAMNSSGGASGIIVDNDSASAGAASLYFTWRVNGTGAPYLCNGTALNGSVCAVKLTQSGLN
;
A
#
# COMPACT_ATOMS: atom_id res chain seq x y z
N MET A 1 -18.32 29.84 -51.08
CA MET A 1 -17.75 28.84 -52.00
C MET A 1 -18.56 27.56 -51.85
N LYS A 2 -19.48 27.25 -52.77
CA LYS A 2 -20.39 26.09 -52.67
C LYS A 2 -19.61 24.81 -53.00
N LEU A 3 -19.30 23.97 -52.01
CA LEU A 3 -18.75 22.64 -52.27
C LEU A 3 -19.78 21.80 -53.01
N SER A 4 -19.36 21.15 -54.10
CA SER A 4 -20.24 20.27 -54.88
C SER A 4 -20.66 19.06 -54.04
N LYS A 5 -21.89 18.56 -54.25
CA LYS A 5 -22.44 17.39 -53.53
C LYS A 5 -21.49 16.18 -53.57
N THR A 6 -20.71 16.05 -54.64
CA THR A 6 -19.69 15.00 -54.82
C THR A 6 -18.50 15.15 -53.86
N ARG A 7 -18.07 16.38 -53.54
CA ARG A 7 -16.98 16.63 -52.59
C ARG A 7 -17.43 16.50 -51.12
N LEU A 8 -18.69 16.82 -50.83
CA LEU A 8 -19.27 16.60 -49.50
C LEU A 8 -19.42 15.09 -49.22
N PHE A 9 -19.86 14.32 -50.22
CA PHE A 9 -19.96 12.86 -50.10
C PHE A 9 -18.59 12.21 -49.90
N ALA A 10 -17.56 12.65 -50.64
CA ALA A 10 -16.20 12.15 -50.48
C ALA A 10 -15.60 12.45 -49.09
N LEU A 11 -15.87 13.64 -48.52
CA LEU A 11 -15.42 13.97 -47.16
C LEU A 11 -16.14 13.15 -46.09
N THR A 12 -17.43 12.84 -46.31
CA THR A 12 -18.24 12.06 -45.36
C THR A 12 -17.82 10.59 -45.37
N VAL A 13 -17.51 10.04 -46.55
CA VAL A 13 -16.94 8.69 -46.70
C VAL A 13 -15.54 8.62 -46.10
N LEU A 14 -14.70 9.65 -46.28
CA LEU A 14 -13.36 9.70 -45.68
C LEU A 14 -13.43 9.77 -44.13
N CYS A 15 -14.35 10.55 -43.56
CA CYS A 15 -14.57 10.60 -42.11
C CYS A 15 -15.18 9.31 -41.56
N LEU A 16 -16.04 8.62 -42.31
CA LEU A 16 -16.59 7.30 -41.91
C LEU A 16 -15.53 6.19 -41.99
N VAL A 17 -14.60 6.26 -42.94
CA VAL A 17 -13.46 5.33 -43.03
C VAL A 17 -12.44 5.60 -41.92
N LEU A 18 -12.15 6.86 -41.59
CA LEU A 18 -11.31 7.20 -40.43
C LEU A 18 -11.97 6.85 -39.10
N ALA A 19 -13.28 7.05 -38.95
CA ALA A 19 -14.02 6.60 -37.77
C ALA A 19 -14.06 5.06 -37.68
N ALA A 20 -14.20 4.36 -38.81
CA ALA A 20 -14.13 2.90 -38.82
C ALA A 20 -12.73 2.36 -38.49
N VAL A 21 -11.64 3.08 -38.80
CA VAL A 21 -10.27 2.71 -38.38
C VAL A 21 -9.99 3.05 -36.90
N VAL A 22 -10.69 4.05 -36.34
CA VAL A 22 -10.61 4.38 -34.91
C VAL A 22 -11.53 3.49 -34.04
N PHE A 23 -12.65 2.99 -34.59
CA PHE A 23 -13.56 2.05 -33.92
C PHE A 23 -13.28 0.57 -34.22
N SER A 24 -12.55 0.27 -35.30
CA SER A 24 -11.87 -1.01 -35.46
C SER A 24 -10.53 -0.86 -34.77
N GLY A 25 -10.52 -0.96 -33.44
CA GLY A 25 -9.31 -1.44 -32.79
C GLY A 25 -8.92 -2.69 -33.56
N GLU A 26 -7.78 -2.66 -34.24
CA GLU A 26 -7.19 -3.87 -34.79
C GLU A 26 -7.10 -4.82 -33.60
N GLN A 27 -8.05 -5.75 -33.54
CA GLN A 27 -7.81 -7.05 -32.97
C GLN A 27 -6.65 -7.59 -33.79
N ALA A 28 -5.43 -7.22 -33.37
CA ALA A 28 -4.25 -7.99 -33.68
C ALA A 28 -4.69 -9.45 -33.48
N PRO A 29 -4.49 -10.33 -34.48
CA PRO A 29 -4.82 -11.73 -34.33
C PRO A 29 -4.25 -12.17 -32.99
N ILE A 30 -5.15 -12.65 -32.11
CA ILE A 30 -4.85 -12.95 -30.71
C ILE A 30 -3.70 -13.96 -30.73
N SER A 31 -2.48 -13.44 -30.60
CA SER A 31 -1.32 -14.26 -30.33
C SER A 31 -1.61 -14.99 -29.02
N PRO A 32 -1.36 -16.30 -28.92
CA PRO A 32 -1.53 -16.97 -27.65
C PRO A 32 -0.62 -16.30 -26.60
N ALA A 33 -1.26 -15.66 -25.62
CA ALA A 33 -0.73 -15.12 -24.36
C ALA A 33 0.09 -13.80 -24.41
N TYR A 34 -0.59 -12.65 -24.49
CA TYR A 34 -0.05 -11.42 -23.87
C TYR A 34 -0.14 -11.56 -22.33
N ARG A 35 1.00 -11.48 -21.65
CA ARG A 35 1.08 -11.58 -20.18
C ARG A 35 0.73 -10.23 -19.57
N VAL A 36 -0.23 -10.21 -18.65
CA VAL A 36 -0.64 -8.99 -17.94
C VAL A 36 -0.27 -9.16 -16.47
N PRO A 37 0.87 -8.59 -16.02
CA PRO A 37 1.26 -8.68 -14.63
C PRO A 37 0.37 -7.79 -13.77
N LEU A 38 0.13 -8.20 -12.53
CA LEU A 38 -0.57 -7.39 -11.54
C LEU A 38 0.21 -7.39 -10.24
N LEU A 39 0.67 -6.21 -9.86
CA LEU A 39 1.40 -5.99 -8.62
C LEU A 39 0.55 -5.17 -7.65
N GLN A 40 0.85 -5.31 -6.36
CA GLN A 40 0.21 -4.54 -5.31
C GLN A 40 1.20 -4.30 -4.17
N ASP A 41 1.34 -3.06 -3.78
CA ASP A 41 2.15 -2.59 -2.65
C ASP A 41 1.40 -1.45 -1.95
N TRP A 42 2.03 -0.80 -0.96
CA TRP A 42 1.43 0.28 -0.19
C TRP A 42 0.98 1.49 -1.02
N THR A 43 1.62 1.75 -2.17
CA THR A 43 1.33 2.95 -2.97
C THR A 43 0.00 2.86 -3.73
N HIS A 44 -0.50 1.64 -4.00
CA HIS A 44 -1.73 1.38 -4.76
C HIS A 44 -3.04 1.75 -4.05
N ARG A 45 -2.94 2.09 -2.77
CA ARG A 45 -4.04 2.55 -1.92
C ARG A 45 -3.88 4.03 -1.52
N SER A 46 -2.68 4.58 -1.70
CA SER A 46 -2.39 5.99 -1.42
C SER A 46 -2.62 6.87 -2.65
N LEU A 47 -2.30 6.40 -3.86
CA LEU A 47 -2.76 7.04 -5.10
C LEU A 47 -3.88 6.20 -5.71
N ILE A 48 -5.07 6.78 -5.80
CA ILE A 48 -6.27 6.13 -6.32
C ILE A 48 -6.92 6.93 -7.43
N TYR A 49 -7.84 6.27 -8.13
CA TYR A 49 -8.61 6.87 -9.21
C TYR A 49 -10.09 6.51 -9.07
N SER A 50 -10.96 7.48 -8.81
CA SER A 50 -12.41 7.28 -8.94
C SER A 50 -12.86 7.25 -10.42
N ALA A 51 -14.15 7.05 -10.66
CA ALA A 51 -14.71 7.03 -12.01
C ALA A 51 -14.39 8.35 -12.76
N PRO A 52 -13.81 8.30 -13.98
CA PRO A 52 -13.46 9.50 -14.74
C PRO A 52 -14.67 10.37 -15.06
N ARG A 53 -14.51 11.69 -14.93
CA ARG A 53 -15.57 12.69 -15.16
C ARG A 53 -15.77 13.05 -16.63
N SER A 54 -14.86 12.64 -17.50
CA SER A 54 -14.94 12.89 -18.94
C SER A 54 -14.14 11.86 -19.73
N ILE A 55 -14.46 11.73 -21.01
CA ILE A 55 -13.67 10.91 -21.95
C ILE A 55 -12.23 11.40 -22.02
N LEU A 56 -12.01 12.72 -22.02
CA LEU A 56 -10.66 13.29 -22.06
C LEU A 56 -9.84 12.91 -20.81
N GLN A 57 -10.45 13.03 -19.63
CA GLN A 57 -9.79 12.61 -18.39
C GLN A 57 -9.49 11.11 -18.40
N ASN A 58 -10.43 10.29 -18.89
CA ASN A 58 -10.23 8.85 -19.02
C ASN A 58 -9.03 8.54 -19.94
N LEU A 59 -8.94 9.18 -21.10
CA LEU A 59 -7.82 9.02 -22.03
C LEU A 59 -6.47 9.46 -21.44
N GLN A 60 -6.46 10.45 -20.55
CA GLN A 60 -5.26 10.89 -19.86
C GLN A 60 -4.79 9.85 -18.84
N ILE A 61 -5.67 9.44 -17.93
CA ILE A 61 -5.31 8.51 -16.85
C ILE A 61 -5.11 7.07 -17.34
N GLN A 62 -5.67 6.68 -18.49
CA GLN A 62 -5.43 5.35 -19.09
C GLN A 62 -3.95 5.08 -19.40
N GLN A 63 -3.14 6.13 -19.54
CA GLN A 63 -1.69 6.00 -19.73
C GLN A 63 -0.97 5.66 -18.41
N GLN A 64 -1.63 5.80 -17.26
CA GLN A 64 -1.05 5.53 -15.96
C GLN A 64 -1.12 4.04 -15.61
N PRO A 65 0.03 3.36 -15.40
CA PRO A 65 0.05 1.95 -15.02
C PRO A 65 -0.75 1.66 -13.73
N ARG A 66 -0.75 2.60 -12.78
CA ARG A 66 -1.48 2.49 -11.51
C ARG A 66 -2.99 2.47 -11.72
N TYR A 67 -3.50 3.34 -12.60
CA TYR A 67 -4.91 3.35 -12.98
C TYR A 67 -5.32 2.03 -13.62
N VAL A 68 -4.53 1.54 -14.58
CA VAL A 68 -4.80 0.26 -15.27
C VAL A 68 -4.81 -0.91 -14.28
N GLN A 69 -3.85 -0.98 -13.37
CA GLN A 69 -3.81 -2.03 -12.35
C GLN A 69 -4.98 -1.94 -11.36
N GLN A 70 -5.39 -0.73 -10.97
CA GLN A 70 -6.56 -0.55 -10.12
C GLN A 70 -7.84 -0.98 -10.85
N PHE A 71 -7.97 -0.62 -12.13
CA PHE A 71 -9.08 -1.05 -12.97
C PHE A 71 -9.15 -2.57 -13.05
N LEU A 72 -8.02 -3.24 -13.29
CA LEU A 72 -7.95 -4.71 -13.33
C LEU A 72 -8.41 -5.33 -11.99
N ARG A 73 -7.89 -4.85 -10.85
CA ARG A 73 -8.30 -5.35 -9.51
C ARG A 73 -9.79 -5.19 -9.23
N ARG A 74 -10.42 -4.13 -9.73
CA ARG A 74 -11.83 -3.81 -9.46
C ARG A 74 -12.81 -4.41 -10.46
N ASN A 75 -12.36 -4.84 -11.64
CA ASN A 75 -13.26 -5.26 -12.72
C ASN A 75 -13.00 -6.68 -13.25
N VAL A 76 -11.81 -7.23 -13.02
CA VAL A 76 -11.44 -8.56 -13.49
C VAL A 76 -11.45 -9.53 -12.32
N SER A 77 -12.43 -10.43 -12.30
CA SER A 77 -12.35 -11.61 -11.43
C SER A 77 -11.25 -12.52 -11.95
N SER A 78 -10.52 -13.16 -11.03
CA SER A 78 -9.65 -14.29 -11.38
C SER A 78 -10.48 -15.55 -11.70
N ARG A 79 -11.28 -15.47 -12.76
CA ARG A 79 -12.02 -16.61 -13.33
C ARG A 79 -11.04 -17.49 -14.09
N GLN A 80 -11.08 -18.78 -13.77
CA GLN A 80 -10.40 -19.83 -14.51
C GLN A 80 -10.67 -19.68 -16.02
N PRO A 81 -9.66 -19.81 -16.91
CA PRO A 81 -9.92 -20.15 -18.30
C PRO A 81 -10.72 -21.45 -18.31
N ILE A 82 -11.80 -21.49 -19.10
CA ILE A 82 -12.74 -22.61 -19.18
C ILE A 82 -11.99 -23.89 -19.60
N GLY A 83 -11.50 -24.66 -18.64
CA GLY A 83 -11.16 -26.07 -18.77
C GLY A 83 -12.38 -26.94 -18.44
N PRO A 84 -12.43 -28.21 -18.90
CA PRO A 84 -13.59 -29.06 -18.65
C PRO A 84 -13.81 -29.18 -17.13
N PRO A 85 -15.06 -29.13 -16.67
CA PRO A 85 -15.38 -29.12 -15.25
C PRO A 85 -14.89 -30.43 -14.64
N ILE A 86 -13.88 -30.35 -13.78
CA ILE A 86 -13.63 -31.41 -12.81
C ILE A 86 -14.74 -31.26 -11.78
N PHE A 87 -15.86 -31.94 -12.04
CA PHE A 87 -16.88 -32.18 -11.04
C PHE A 87 -16.24 -32.99 -9.93
N ASP A 88 -15.88 -32.34 -8.83
CA ASP A 88 -15.53 -33.02 -7.59
C ASP A 88 -16.84 -33.37 -6.86
N PRO A 89 -17.33 -34.63 -6.87
CA PRO A 89 -18.69 -34.95 -6.44
C PRO A 89 -18.88 -34.94 -4.92
N ILE A 90 -17.85 -34.57 -4.15
CA ILE A 90 -17.83 -34.66 -2.67
C ILE A 90 -17.70 -33.29 -1.99
N GLY A 91 -17.61 -32.18 -2.75
CA GLY A 91 -17.43 -30.82 -2.20
C GLY A 91 -18.68 -30.16 -1.59
N ILE A 92 -19.88 -30.72 -1.77
CA ILE A 92 -21.15 -30.05 -1.43
C ILE A 92 -21.52 -30.12 0.07
N LEU A 93 -20.73 -30.78 0.92
CA LEU A 93 -21.01 -30.92 2.36
C LEU A 93 -20.06 -30.20 3.32
N ARG A 94 -19.27 -29.24 2.84
CA ARG A 94 -18.69 -28.21 3.72
C ARG A 94 -19.02 -26.83 3.19
N ARG A 95 -20.27 -26.40 3.42
CA ARG A 95 -20.57 -25.00 3.72
C ARG A 95 -19.91 -24.67 5.06
N GLY A 96 -18.57 -24.64 5.06
CA GLY A 96 -17.77 -24.16 6.16
C GLY A 96 -18.12 -22.69 6.36
N THR A 97 -18.30 -22.32 7.62
CA THR A 97 -18.53 -20.94 8.05
C THR A 97 -17.63 -19.96 7.28
N ASN A 98 -18.22 -18.93 6.65
CA ASN A 98 -17.51 -17.84 5.95
C ASN A 98 -16.50 -17.16 6.90
N GLY A 99 -15.29 -17.71 6.96
CA GLY A 99 -14.31 -17.44 7.99
C GLY A 99 -12.93 -17.21 7.42
N LEU A 100 -12.14 -16.42 8.15
CA LEU A 100 -10.71 -16.34 7.94
C LEU A 100 -10.08 -17.64 8.39
N GLN A 101 -9.26 -18.24 7.53
CA GLN A 101 -8.47 -19.43 7.84
C GLN A 101 -6.99 -19.13 7.63
N ARG A 102 -6.15 -19.49 8.59
CA ARG A 102 -4.70 -19.41 8.43
C ARG A 102 -4.25 -20.61 7.62
N ASP A 103 -3.64 -20.33 6.48
CA ASP A 103 -3.09 -21.37 5.63
C ASP A 103 -1.65 -21.70 5.99
N TRP A 104 -0.86 -20.65 6.22
CA TRP A 104 0.54 -20.77 6.60
C TRP A 104 1.01 -19.54 7.38
N GLY A 105 2.12 -19.72 8.10
CA GLY A 105 2.82 -18.66 8.79
C GLY A 105 4.32 -18.97 8.81
N ILE A 106 5.14 -17.95 8.58
CA ILE A 106 6.59 -18.06 8.61
C ILE A 106 7.15 -17.17 9.72
N ALA A 107 7.88 -17.79 10.64
CA ALA A 107 8.54 -17.10 11.75
C ALA A 107 9.76 -16.35 11.23
N VAL A 108 9.83 -15.04 11.49
CA VAL A 108 10.90 -14.16 10.98
C VAL A 108 12.06 -14.00 11.98
N GLY A 109 11.82 -14.31 13.25
CA GLY A 109 12.82 -14.22 14.33
C GLY A 109 12.40 -13.27 15.46
N SER A 110 13.04 -13.40 16.63
CA SER A 110 12.80 -12.52 17.80
C SER A 110 13.27 -11.09 17.55
N ASN A 111 12.54 -10.11 18.11
CA ASN A 111 12.79 -8.68 17.98
C ASN A 111 12.61 -8.09 16.57
N ALA A 112 12.16 -8.89 15.60
CA ALA A 112 11.71 -8.38 14.32
C ALA A 112 10.51 -7.44 14.49
N THR A 113 10.45 -6.42 13.67
CA THR A 113 9.26 -5.66 13.34
C THR A 113 9.34 -5.24 11.88
N VAL A 114 8.17 -5.10 11.25
CA VAL A 114 8.04 -4.46 9.94
C VAL A 114 7.42 -3.08 10.01
N GLY A 115 6.99 -2.60 11.19
CA GLY A 115 6.29 -1.32 11.37
C GLY A 115 4.79 -1.47 11.07
N GLN A 116 3.93 -0.90 11.93
CA GLN A 116 2.48 -1.13 11.82
C GLN A 116 1.83 -0.48 10.58
N GLY A 117 2.46 0.57 10.05
CA GLY A 117 2.01 1.27 8.84
C GLY A 117 2.56 0.68 7.55
N ASN A 118 3.42 -0.35 7.61
CA ASN A 118 4.07 -0.89 6.43
C ASN A 118 3.34 -2.08 5.84
N TYR A 119 3.54 -2.30 4.55
CA TYR A 119 2.89 -3.34 3.77
C TYR A 119 3.94 -4.24 3.15
N PRO A 120 3.64 -5.54 2.97
CA PRO A 120 4.35 -6.33 1.97
C PRO A 120 4.05 -5.82 0.56
N ALA A 121 4.82 -6.31 -0.41
CA ALA A 121 4.54 -6.11 -1.83
C ALA A 121 4.32 -7.46 -2.52
N LYS A 122 3.27 -7.56 -3.33
CA LYS A 122 2.87 -8.78 -4.02
C LYS A 122 2.98 -8.62 -5.52
N TYR A 123 3.40 -9.69 -6.19
CA TYR A 123 3.44 -9.79 -7.64
C TYR A 123 2.64 -11.01 -8.12
N VAL A 124 1.73 -10.78 -9.07
CA VAL A 124 1.03 -11.79 -9.85
C VAL A 124 1.59 -11.76 -11.26
N PHE A 125 2.03 -12.91 -11.72
CA PHE A 125 2.75 -13.05 -12.97
C PHE A 125 1.87 -12.79 -14.20
N ASN A 126 0.64 -13.32 -14.20
CA ASN A 126 -0.28 -13.12 -15.30
C ASN A 126 -1.73 -13.28 -14.84
N VAL A 127 -2.51 -12.21 -14.82
CA VAL A 127 -3.93 -12.25 -14.43
C VAL A 127 -4.81 -13.01 -15.41
N ASN A 128 -4.35 -13.21 -16.64
CA ASN A 128 -5.07 -13.98 -17.66
C ASN A 128 -4.81 -15.50 -17.57
N ALA A 129 -3.99 -15.94 -16.62
CA ALA A 129 -3.66 -17.34 -16.41
C ALA A 129 -4.13 -17.80 -15.03
N ALA A 130 -4.18 -19.12 -14.84
CA ALA A 130 -4.37 -19.69 -13.52
C ALA A 130 -3.22 -19.28 -12.58
N PRO A 131 -3.45 -19.24 -11.25
CA PRO A 131 -2.42 -18.87 -10.27
C PRO A 131 -1.12 -19.64 -10.49
N SER A 132 0.03 -19.00 -10.27
CA SER A 132 1.35 -19.57 -10.51
C SER A 132 2.08 -19.87 -9.20
N CYS A 133 2.29 -21.13 -8.90
CA CYS A 133 3.06 -21.56 -7.73
C CYS A 133 4.52 -21.06 -7.78
N ALA A 134 5.13 -21.05 -8.96
CA ALA A 134 6.54 -20.69 -9.12
C ALA A 134 6.76 -19.17 -9.22
N ASN A 135 5.86 -18.45 -9.90
CA ASN A 135 6.10 -17.07 -10.33
C ASN A 135 5.32 -16.02 -9.53
N ASP A 136 4.24 -16.40 -8.83
CA ASP A 136 3.56 -15.47 -7.93
C ASP A 136 4.30 -15.47 -6.60
N TYR A 137 4.62 -14.28 -6.10
CA TYR A 137 5.40 -14.12 -4.89
C TYR A 137 4.99 -12.89 -4.09
N VAL A 138 5.34 -12.89 -2.82
CA VAL A 138 5.18 -11.74 -1.93
C VAL A 138 6.51 -11.45 -1.23
N VAL A 139 6.81 -10.16 -1.08
CA VAL A 139 8.04 -9.60 -0.52
C VAL A 139 7.73 -8.95 0.82
N PHE A 140 8.56 -9.22 1.80
CA PHE A 140 8.51 -8.63 3.13
C PHE A 140 9.86 -8.01 3.48
N THR A 141 9.83 -6.83 4.08
CA THR A 141 10.98 -6.18 4.72
C THR A 141 10.96 -6.45 6.23
N THR A 142 12.10 -6.28 6.91
CA THR A 142 12.22 -6.44 8.36
C THR A 142 13.28 -5.52 8.93
N ASN A 143 13.12 -5.12 10.20
CA ASN A 143 14.06 -4.26 10.90
C ASN A 143 15.07 -5.04 11.79
N LEU A 144 15.27 -6.34 11.58
CA LEU A 144 16.25 -7.17 12.32
C LEU A 144 17.66 -6.67 12.02
N GLY A 145 18.07 -5.60 12.71
CA GLY A 145 19.39 -5.01 12.60
C GLY A 145 20.47 -6.07 12.88
N ALA A 146 21.26 -6.38 11.85
CA ALA A 146 22.29 -7.43 11.79
C ALA A 146 21.85 -8.86 11.42
N GLY A 147 20.64 -9.06 10.88
CA GLY A 147 20.16 -10.38 10.48
C GLY A 147 19.54 -10.47 9.08
N LEU A 148 18.30 -9.98 8.94
CA LEU A 148 17.46 -10.19 7.75
C LEU A 148 16.78 -8.88 7.40
N ASP A 149 16.99 -8.38 6.19
CA ASP A 149 16.43 -7.10 5.75
C ASP A 149 15.21 -7.30 4.88
N ILE A 150 15.28 -8.25 3.95
CA ILE A 150 14.25 -8.47 2.96
C ILE A 150 14.21 -9.93 2.51
N TYR A 151 13.01 -10.47 2.32
CA TYR A 151 12.82 -11.81 1.78
C TYR A 151 11.55 -11.89 0.95
N ALA A 152 11.49 -12.89 0.08
CA ALA A 152 10.28 -13.25 -0.64
C ALA A 152 9.94 -14.72 -0.48
N VAL A 153 8.65 -15.00 -0.64
CA VAL A 153 8.11 -16.35 -0.64
C VAL A 153 7.27 -16.57 -1.89
N ASN A 154 7.31 -17.78 -2.44
CA ASN A 154 6.44 -18.26 -3.50
C ASN A 154 5.68 -19.51 -3.04
N ASN A 155 5.04 -20.22 -3.97
CA ASN A 155 4.09 -21.28 -3.64
C ASN A 155 3.00 -20.76 -2.69
N LEU A 156 2.47 -19.58 -2.99
CA LEU A 156 1.56 -18.84 -2.10
C LEU A 156 0.27 -19.60 -1.84
N TYR A 157 -0.22 -20.30 -2.87
CA TYR A 157 -1.52 -20.97 -2.91
C TYR A 157 -1.50 -22.38 -2.29
N VAL A 158 -0.79 -22.52 -1.18
CA VAL A 158 -0.76 -23.74 -0.34
C VAL A 158 -1.68 -23.59 0.86
N ASN A 159 -1.98 -24.70 1.51
CA ASN A 159 -2.65 -24.76 2.80
C ASN A 159 -2.02 -25.84 3.69
N SER A 160 -2.29 -25.79 4.99
CA SER A 160 -1.71 -26.72 5.97
C SER A 160 -2.05 -28.20 5.72
N ALA A 161 -3.09 -28.50 4.93
CA ALA A 161 -3.50 -29.85 4.56
C ALA A 161 -2.78 -30.38 3.30
N GLY A 162 -1.99 -29.57 2.59
CA GLY A 162 -1.33 -29.97 1.35
C GLY A 162 -2.29 -30.06 0.14
N THR A 163 -3.49 -29.49 0.28
CA THR A 163 -4.59 -29.55 -0.69
C THR A 163 -4.87 -28.21 -1.37
N GLY A 164 -4.00 -27.22 -1.15
CA GLY A 164 -4.08 -25.95 -1.87
C GLY A 164 -3.78 -26.16 -3.36
N TYR A 165 -4.00 -25.11 -4.15
CA TYR A 165 -3.70 -25.12 -5.59
C TYR A 165 -2.27 -25.60 -5.89
N CYS A 166 -1.29 -25.19 -5.08
CA CYS A 166 0.05 -25.74 -5.12
C CYS A 166 0.12 -27.09 -4.39
N ALA A 167 -0.44 -28.12 -5.02
CA ALA A 167 -0.68 -29.44 -4.43
C ALA A 167 0.61 -30.09 -3.90
N GLY A 168 0.49 -30.79 -2.76
CA GLY A 168 1.59 -31.52 -2.13
C GLY A 168 2.51 -30.68 -1.23
N LEU A 169 2.33 -29.36 -1.19
CA LEU A 169 3.04 -28.45 -0.29
C LEU A 169 2.13 -27.97 0.84
N THR A 170 2.65 -27.97 2.08
CA THR A 170 1.93 -27.56 3.29
C THR A 170 2.33 -26.16 3.81
N ASN A 171 3.37 -25.56 3.22
CA ASN A 171 3.92 -24.26 3.59
C ASN A 171 4.52 -23.61 2.31
N PRO A 172 4.56 -22.28 2.19
CA PRO A 172 5.20 -21.63 1.05
C PRO A 172 6.70 -21.88 1.12
N THR A 173 7.39 -21.59 0.02
CA THR A 173 8.84 -21.72 -0.04
C THR A 173 9.46 -20.34 0.03
N VAL A 174 10.50 -20.18 0.85
CA VAL A 174 11.35 -18.99 0.80
C VAL A 174 12.02 -18.99 -0.56
N LEU A 175 11.63 -18.02 -1.40
CA LEU A 175 12.19 -17.85 -2.73
C LEU A 175 13.61 -17.30 -2.64
N TRP A 176 13.80 -16.34 -1.74
CA TRP A 176 15.09 -15.77 -1.37
C TRP A 176 14.98 -14.99 -0.05
N ALA A 177 16.10 -14.83 0.65
CA ALA A 177 16.20 -14.05 1.88
C ALA A 177 17.60 -13.41 1.96
N TYR A 178 17.62 -12.09 2.09
CA TYR A 178 18.85 -11.30 2.05
C TYR A 178 19.07 -10.46 3.30
N HIS A 179 20.35 -10.41 3.69
CA HIS A 179 20.90 -9.47 4.65
C HIS A 179 21.61 -8.37 3.87
N VAL A 180 21.08 -7.16 3.91
CA VAL A 180 21.56 -6.01 3.16
C VAL A 180 22.00 -4.95 4.17
N GLN A 181 23.31 -4.73 4.25
CA GLN A 181 23.86 -3.65 5.06
C GLN A 181 24.60 -2.69 4.15
N SER A 182 24.04 -1.50 3.94
CA SER A 182 24.86 -0.36 3.49
C SER A 182 25.56 0.34 4.65
N GLN A 183 25.14 0.03 5.88
CA GLN A 183 25.60 0.67 7.10
C GLN A 183 25.53 -0.25 8.32
N THR A 184 26.34 0.05 9.34
CA THR A 184 26.34 -0.69 10.60
C THR A 184 25.01 -0.48 11.33
N ASN A 185 24.30 -1.56 11.62
CA ASN A 185 23.01 -1.56 12.33
C ASN A 185 21.87 -0.78 11.64
N GLY A 186 21.94 -0.57 10.32
CA GLY A 186 20.80 -0.02 9.57
C GLY A 186 19.58 -0.93 9.67
N THR A 187 18.40 -0.35 9.45
CA THR A 187 17.14 -1.07 9.59
C THR A 187 16.23 -0.88 8.38
N SER A 188 15.79 -2.00 7.80
CA SER A 188 14.88 -2.03 6.65
C SER A 188 13.41 -2.04 7.12
N ASN A 189 12.96 -0.96 7.76
CA ASN A 189 11.60 -0.82 8.32
C ASN A 189 10.67 0.01 7.43
N THR A 190 10.73 -0.16 6.10
CA THR A 190 9.89 0.52 5.11
C THR A 190 9.14 -0.48 4.23
N SER A 191 8.03 -0.05 3.63
CA SER A 191 7.30 -0.85 2.65
C SER A 191 8.08 -0.92 1.32
N PRO A 192 8.36 -2.12 0.78
CA PRO A 192 9.02 -2.25 -0.52
C PRO A 192 8.08 -1.85 -1.67
N VAL A 193 8.67 -1.42 -2.78
CA VAL A 193 8.00 -1.20 -4.07
C VAL A 193 8.61 -2.07 -5.16
N LEU A 194 7.80 -2.46 -6.14
CA LEU A 194 8.19 -3.39 -7.21
C LEU A 194 8.34 -2.67 -8.55
N SER A 195 9.24 -3.17 -9.40
CA SER A 195 9.19 -2.86 -10.83
C SER A 195 7.91 -3.40 -11.45
N PHE A 196 7.47 -2.81 -12.57
CA PHE A 196 6.28 -3.29 -13.28
C PHE A 196 6.41 -4.74 -13.75
N ALA A 197 7.64 -5.16 -14.08
CA ALA A 197 7.96 -6.53 -14.48
C ALA A 197 8.11 -7.49 -13.29
N GLY A 198 8.11 -7.01 -12.05
CA GLY A 198 8.27 -7.86 -10.86
C GLY A 198 9.63 -8.55 -10.78
N ASP A 199 10.65 -7.97 -11.40
CA ASP A 199 12.01 -8.51 -11.44
C ASP A 199 13.00 -7.63 -10.66
N GLN A 200 12.55 -6.47 -10.16
CA GLN A 200 13.33 -5.56 -9.35
C GLN A 200 12.51 -5.00 -8.20
N ILE A 201 13.18 -4.67 -7.10
CA ILE A 201 12.58 -4.27 -5.83
C ILE A 201 13.37 -3.09 -5.29
N ALA A 202 12.68 -2.08 -4.76
CA ALA A 202 13.31 -0.97 -4.05
C ALA A 202 12.70 -0.78 -2.65
N TRP A 203 13.54 -0.43 -1.68
CA TRP A 203 13.15 -0.10 -0.30
C TRP A 203 14.23 0.79 0.32
N VAL A 204 13.91 1.38 1.48
CA VAL A 204 14.82 2.28 2.18
C VAL A 204 15.29 1.61 3.47
N GLU A 205 16.60 1.66 3.69
CA GLU A 205 17.27 1.35 4.96
C GLU A 205 17.53 2.66 5.70
N GLY A 206 16.90 2.82 6.86
CA GLY A 206 17.15 3.94 7.77
C GLY A 206 18.47 3.77 8.52
N SER A 207 19.13 4.87 8.89
CA SER A 207 20.31 4.81 9.74
C SER A 207 19.92 4.63 11.21
N GLN A 208 20.84 4.21 12.07
CA GLN A 208 20.64 4.28 13.51
C GLN A 208 21.24 5.59 14.02
N ALA A 209 20.72 6.18 15.10
CA ALA A 209 21.26 7.40 15.72
C ALA A 209 22.80 7.35 15.86
N GLY A 210 23.49 8.20 15.08
CA GLY A 210 24.97 8.26 15.01
C GLY A 210 25.62 7.50 13.84
N GLY A 211 24.82 6.84 12.98
CA GLY A 211 25.21 6.23 11.71
C GLY A 211 25.20 7.22 10.55
N ASN A 212 25.89 6.87 9.46
CA ASN A 212 25.88 7.62 8.20
C ASN A 212 24.50 7.51 7.52
N SER A 213 24.26 8.33 6.50
CA SER A 213 23.01 8.45 5.73
C SER A 213 22.12 7.20 5.57
N ALA A 214 20.80 7.41 5.57
CA ALA A 214 19.83 6.46 5.01
C ALA A 214 20.20 6.07 3.57
N ALA A 215 19.76 4.90 3.12
CA ALA A 215 20.06 4.39 1.79
C ALA A 215 18.82 3.85 1.08
N LEU A 216 18.69 4.19 -0.20
CA LEU A 216 17.77 3.52 -1.12
C LEU A 216 18.47 2.27 -1.69
N HIS A 217 17.88 1.11 -1.47
CA HIS A 217 18.33 -0.14 -2.07
C HIS A 217 17.52 -0.45 -3.33
N ILE A 218 18.20 -1.00 -4.34
CA ILE A 218 17.59 -1.54 -5.54
C ILE A 218 18.15 -2.93 -5.79
N LEU A 219 17.25 -3.92 -5.86
CA LEU A 219 17.59 -5.33 -5.92
C LEU A 219 16.99 -5.96 -7.17
N LYS A 220 17.81 -6.65 -7.97
CA LYS A 220 17.36 -7.72 -8.87
C LYS A 220 17.55 -9.04 -8.12
N PRO A 221 16.50 -9.59 -7.49
CA PRO A 221 16.63 -10.88 -6.84
C PRO A 221 16.83 -11.97 -7.90
N ASN A 222 17.53 -13.04 -7.56
CA ASN A 222 17.49 -14.21 -8.41
C ASN A 222 16.19 -14.99 -8.16
N ILE A 223 15.30 -14.93 -9.15
CA ILE A 223 14.03 -15.65 -9.19
C ILE A 223 14.27 -16.93 -10.00
N GLY A 224 14.29 -18.10 -9.33
CA GLY A 224 14.36 -19.43 -9.97
C GLY A 224 15.66 -20.23 -9.79
N GLY A 225 16.65 -19.74 -9.05
CA GLY A 225 17.90 -20.47 -8.74
C GLY A 225 17.99 -21.02 -7.31
N THR A 226 18.81 -22.06 -7.10
CA THR A 226 19.17 -22.58 -5.75
C THR A 226 20.23 -21.69 -5.08
N GLY A 227 20.14 -21.45 -3.77
CA GLY A 227 21.21 -20.78 -2.98
C GLY A 227 20.93 -19.35 -2.50
N GLN A 228 19.67 -18.91 -2.46
CA GLN A 228 19.30 -17.52 -2.13
C GLN A 228 19.09 -17.21 -0.64
N GLY A 229 19.80 -17.93 0.24
CA GLY A 229 19.63 -17.80 1.68
C GLY A 229 18.31 -18.38 2.21
N THR A 230 18.18 -18.38 3.53
CA THR A 230 16.96 -18.72 4.25
C THR A 230 16.68 -17.64 5.29
N ILE A 231 15.48 -17.58 5.86
CA ILE A 231 15.20 -16.61 6.93
C ILE A 231 16.14 -16.76 8.13
N ALA A 232 16.54 -18.00 8.48
CA ALA A 232 17.46 -18.25 9.58
C ALA A 232 18.94 -18.06 9.21
N ALA A 233 19.26 -18.06 7.91
CA ALA A 233 20.61 -17.87 7.39
C ALA A 233 20.52 -17.12 6.05
N PRO A 234 20.20 -15.81 6.09
CA PRO A 234 20.06 -15.02 4.88
C PRO A 234 21.41 -14.81 4.21
N THR A 235 21.39 -14.69 2.88
CA THR A 235 22.60 -14.42 2.11
C THR A 235 22.88 -12.93 2.09
N THR A 236 24.15 -12.52 2.15
CA THR A 236 24.54 -11.11 1.95
C THR A 236 24.87 -10.85 0.48
N PRO A 237 24.05 -10.09 -0.26
CA PRO A 237 24.36 -9.72 -1.63
C PRO A 237 25.64 -8.88 -1.71
N THR A 238 26.44 -9.09 -2.76
CA THR A 238 27.51 -8.14 -3.09
C THR A 238 26.90 -6.93 -3.80
N ALA A 239 27.10 -5.74 -3.24
CA ALA A 239 26.65 -4.51 -3.86
C ALA A 239 27.42 -4.21 -5.14
N SER A 240 26.71 -3.77 -6.16
CA SER A 240 27.27 -3.28 -7.42
C SER A 240 28.04 -2.00 -7.16
N ALA A 241 29.19 -1.84 -7.79
CA ALA A 241 30.07 -0.69 -7.57
C ALA A 241 29.44 0.66 -7.99
N ASN A 242 28.49 0.64 -8.92
CA ASN A 242 27.75 1.80 -9.41
C ASN A 242 26.48 1.35 -10.16
N ALA A 243 25.64 2.32 -10.52
CA ALA A 243 24.38 2.07 -11.23
C ALA A 243 24.57 1.40 -12.61
N GLY A 244 25.66 1.69 -13.34
CA GLY A 244 25.94 1.02 -14.62
C GLY A 244 26.27 -0.48 -14.43
N ALA A 245 27.06 -0.81 -13.41
CA ALA A 245 27.35 -2.18 -13.03
C ALA A 245 26.08 -2.92 -12.60
N TYR A 246 25.20 -2.28 -11.82
CA TYR A 246 23.89 -2.85 -11.47
C TYR A 246 23.01 -3.09 -12.70
N HIS A 247 22.94 -2.12 -13.61
CA HIS A 247 22.07 -2.20 -14.79
C HIS A 247 22.46 -3.38 -15.69
N THR A 248 23.75 -3.59 -15.90
CA THR A 248 24.30 -4.71 -16.69
C THR A 248 24.43 -6.03 -15.92
N CYS A 249 24.24 -6.01 -14.61
CA CYS A 249 24.28 -7.21 -13.80
C CYS A 249 23.12 -8.16 -14.15
N VAL A 250 23.48 -9.42 -14.38
CA VAL A 250 22.57 -10.52 -14.66
C VAL A 250 22.53 -11.40 -13.43
N THR A 251 21.32 -11.68 -12.94
CA THR A 251 21.13 -12.61 -11.84
C THR A 251 21.49 -14.02 -12.31
N THR A 252 22.33 -14.71 -11.54
CA THR A 252 22.74 -16.09 -11.84
C THR A 252 22.63 -16.92 -10.57
N THR A 253 22.82 -18.24 -10.68
CA THR A 253 22.93 -19.11 -9.50
C THR A 253 24.03 -18.67 -8.52
N ALA A 254 24.95 -17.79 -8.92
CA ALA A 254 25.98 -17.22 -8.05
C ALA A 254 25.50 -16.03 -7.18
N GLY A 255 24.34 -15.42 -7.46
CA GLY A 255 23.75 -14.40 -6.56
C GLY A 255 22.84 -13.36 -7.25
N PRO A 256 22.17 -12.52 -6.43
CA PRO A 256 21.37 -11.38 -6.90
C PRO A 256 22.24 -10.18 -7.31
N CYS A 257 21.62 -9.16 -7.90
CA CYS A 257 22.24 -7.86 -8.15
C CYS A 257 21.69 -6.83 -7.16
N LEU A 258 22.56 -6.18 -6.38
CA LEU A 258 22.16 -5.14 -5.44
C LEU A 258 22.82 -3.81 -5.83
N LEU A 259 22.12 -2.69 -5.67
CA LEU A 259 22.65 -1.34 -5.69
C LEU A 259 22.23 -0.62 -4.41
N ASN A 260 23.18 0.06 -3.78
CA ASN A 260 22.93 0.91 -2.61
C ASN A 260 23.17 2.36 -3.02
N LEU A 261 22.17 3.20 -2.83
CA LEU A 261 22.22 4.64 -3.08
C LEU A 261 22.07 5.37 -1.75
N PRO A 262 23.17 5.79 -1.10
CA PRO A 262 23.06 6.59 0.12
C PRO A 262 22.45 7.95 -0.20
N PHE A 263 21.64 8.47 0.72
CA PHE A 263 21.08 9.80 0.60
C PHE A 263 22.21 10.83 0.61
N ALA A 264 22.08 11.88 -0.19
CA ALA A 264 23.11 12.89 -0.31
C ALA A 264 23.22 13.71 0.97
N ASN A 265 24.44 14.11 1.31
CA ASN A 265 24.75 14.97 2.46
C ASN A 265 24.51 14.33 3.85
N GLY A 266 24.47 12.99 3.94
CA GLY A 266 24.42 12.31 5.23
C GLY A 266 23.06 12.41 5.93
N ARG A 267 21.98 12.49 5.15
CA ARG A 267 20.62 12.58 5.67
C ARG A 267 20.04 11.25 6.11
N ASP A 268 19.23 11.30 7.15
CA ASP A 268 18.73 10.14 7.88
C ASP A 268 17.23 9.96 7.69
N ASP A 269 16.76 8.72 7.83
CA ASP A 269 15.36 8.27 7.78
C ASP A 269 15.24 7.09 8.76
N SER A 270 15.55 7.35 10.03
CA SER A 270 15.64 6.37 11.12
C SER A 270 14.32 6.19 11.88
N GLY A 271 13.37 7.11 11.71
CA GLY A 271 12.15 7.18 12.52
C GLY A 271 12.40 7.55 13.99
N ASN A 272 13.49 8.30 14.25
CA ASN A 272 13.91 8.91 15.53
C ASN A 272 13.77 8.05 16.81
N GLY A 273 13.81 6.71 16.72
CA GLY A 273 13.71 5.81 17.87
C GLY A 273 12.34 5.81 18.60
N LEU A 274 11.31 6.47 18.05
CA LEU A 274 9.97 6.59 18.66
C LEU A 274 9.02 5.45 18.24
N ASN A 275 9.56 4.30 17.83
CA ASN A 275 8.84 3.20 17.15
C ASN A 275 8.11 3.66 15.87
N ILE A 276 8.47 4.80 15.28
CA ILE A 276 7.81 5.37 14.10
C ILE A 276 8.33 4.68 12.84
N SER A 277 7.49 4.59 11.80
CA SER A 277 7.92 4.00 10.54
C SER A 277 8.66 5.07 9.72
N PRO A 278 9.89 4.80 9.27
CA PRO A 278 10.56 5.63 8.27
C PRO A 278 9.73 5.75 6.98
N SER A 279 10.10 6.74 6.17
CA SER A 279 9.38 7.08 4.93
C SER A 279 9.52 5.95 3.90
N SER A 280 8.39 5.33 3.52
CA SER A 280 8.41 4.33 2.45
C SER A 280 8.53 5.01 1.08
N PRO A 281 9.29 4.44 0.14
CA PRO A 281 9.48 5.03 -1.18
C PRO A 281 8.19 4.96 -2.02
N PHE A 282 7.89 6.04 -2.75
CA PHE A 282 6.83 6.10 -3.76
C PHE A 282 7.43 6.08 -5.16
N TYR A 283 7.18 5.01 -5.90
CA TYR A 283 7.68 4.86 -7.28
C TYR A 283 6.67 5.36 -8.32
N ASP A 284 7.14 6.13 -9.27
CA ASP A 284 6.40 6.67 -10.40
C ASP A 284 6.79 5.92 -11.69
N TYR A 285 5.89 5.06 -12.15
CA TYR A 285 6.15 4.10 -13.22
C TYR A 285 6.47 4.73 -14.59
N PRO A 286 5.73 5.75 -15.09
CA PRO A 286 5.95 6.29 -16.43
C PRO A 286 7.30 6.97 -16.61
N TYR A 287 7.84 7.59 -15.54
CA TYR A 287 9.05 8.39 -15.63
C TYR A 287 10.27 7.77 -14.93
N ASP A 288 10.12 6.59 -14.32
CA ASP A 288 11.18 5.90 -13.57
C ASP A 288 11.78 6.80 -12.48
N ILE A 289 10.89 7.42 -11.71
CA ILE A 289 11.20 8.36 -10.62
C ILE A 289 10.75 7.75 -9.29
N LEU A 290 11.50 7.99 -8.22
CA LEU A 290 11.12 7.59 -6.86
C LEU A 290 11.23 8.78 -5.92
N TYR A 291 10.21 8.96 -5.09
CA TYR A 291 10.16 9.99 -4.05
C TYR A 291 10.18 9.35 -2.66
N VAL A 292 10.88 9.97 -1.72
CA VAL A 292 10.96 9.51 -0.32
C VAL A 292 11.24 10.71 0.59
N GLY A 293 10.62 10.75 1.77
CA GLY A 293 10.91 11.73 2.81
C GLY A 293 12.11 11.34 3.67
N ASP A 294 12.54 12.23 4.55
CA ASP A 294 13.61 11.95 5.52
C ASP A 294 13.28 12.54 6.91
N ASP A 295 14.02 12.14 7.94
CA ASP A 295 13.88 12.62 9.32
C ASP A 295 14.25 14.11 9.46
N GLY A 296 14.96 14.66 8.47
CA GLY A 296 15.44 16.03 8.42
C GLY A 296 14.47 17.04 7.80
N GLY A 297 13.29 16.61 7.33
CA GLY A 297 12.31 17.51 6.71
C GLY A 297 12.48 17.71 5.22
N PHE A 298 13.11 16.77 4.54
CA PHE A 298 13.36 16.89 3.12
C PHE A 298 12.74 15.77 2.30
N LEU A 299 12.17 16.17 1.16
CA LEU A 299 11.72 15.27 0.13
C LEU A 299 12.84 15.04 -0.88
N HIS A 300 13.21 13.77 -1.03
CA HIS A 300 14.20 13.30 -1.99
C HIS A 300 13.55 12.84 -3.29
N LYS A 301 14.32 12.95 -4.37
CA LYS A 301 13.97 12.45 -5.70
C LYS A 301 15.12 11.60 -6.24
N PHE A 302 14.81 10.40 -6.68
CA PHE A 302 15.71 9.53 -7.40
C PHE A 302 15.15 9.28 -8.80
N THR A 303 16.03 9.06 -9.78
CA THR A 303 15.65 8.80 -11.18
C THR A 303 16.40 7.61 -11.72
N GLY A 304 15.83 6.91 -12.71
CA GLY A 304 16.50 5.80 -13.38
C GLY A 304 16.51 4.52 -12.54
N ILE A 305 15.52 4.34 -11.66
CA ILE A 305 15.50 3.33 -10.60
C ILE A 305 15.53 1.91 -11.17
N PHE A 306 14.60 1.60 -12.06
CA PHE A 306 14.46 0.25 -12.63
C PHE A 306 14.81 0.18 -14.12
N LEU A 307 14.66 1.27 -14.87
CA LEU A 307 14.81 1.29 -16.32
C LEU A 307 16.07 2.05 -16.78
N GLY A 308 16.61 2.94 -15.94
CA GLY A 308 17.75 3.79 -16.27
C GLY A 308 19.01 3.57 -15.41
N THR A 309 19.74 4.67 -15.24
CA THR A 309 20.91 4.77 -14.36
C THR A 309 20.47 5.39 -13.05
N ALA A 310 20.23 4.56 -12.05
CA ALA A 310 19.71 5.00 -10.76
C ALA A 310 20.64 6.01 -10.07
N ALA A 311 20.11 7.18 -9.73
CA ALA A 311 20.82 8.23 -9.01
C ALA A 311 19.85 9.13 -8.25
N GLU A 312 20.33 9.70 -7.14
CA GLU A 312 19.64 10.79 -6.46
C GLU A 312 19.83 12.11 -7.22
N VAL A 313 18.79 12.91 -7.31
CA VAL A 313 18.85 14.27 -7.84
C VAL A 313 19.23 15.23 -6.72
N THR A 314 20.41 15.83 -6.83
CA THR A 314 20.99 16.71 -5.79
C THR A 314 21.21 18.16 -6.26
N SER A 315 20.65 18.51 -7.42
CA SER A 315 20.81 19.83 -8.04
C SER A 315 19.45 20.37 -8.52
N GLY A 316 19.42 21.65 -8.87
CA GLY A 316 18.20 22.29 -9.38
C GLY A 316 17.08 22.43 -8.34
N GLY A 317 17.41 22.49 -7.05
CA GLY A 317 16.44 22.64 -5.95
C GLY A 317 16.09 21.34 -5.21
N TRP A 318 16.62 20.19 -5.65
CA TRP A 318 16.53 18.93 -4.91
C TRP A 318 17.76 18.70 -4.02
N PRO A 319 17.61 17.95 -2.92
CA PRO A 319 16.34 17.57 -2.27
C PRO A 319 15.57 18.80 -1.73
N VAL A 320 14.23 18.74 -1.72
CA VAL A 320 13.38 19.88 -1.35
C VAL A 320 13.16 19.88 0.16
N GLY A 321 13.61 20.92 0.87
CA GLY A 321 13.32 21.09 2.29
C GLY A 321 11.96 21.72 2.52
N MET A 322 11.15 21.12 3.39
CA MET A 322 9.80 21.62 3.68
C MET A 322 9.90 22.93 4.46
N LEU A 323 10.49 22.89 5.65
CA LEU A 323 10.68 24.06 6.51
C LEU A 323 11.98 23.93 7.33
N PRO A 324 12.91 24.90 7.26
CA PRO A 324 14.26 24.77 7.84
C PRO A 324 14.39 25.12 9.34
N ALA A 325 13.31 25.50 10.03
CA ALA A 325 13.36 26.04 11.40
C ALA A 325 12.78 25.09 12.49
N ASP A 326 12.38 23.88 12.11
CA ASP A 326 11.62 22.99 13.00
C ASP A 326 12.51 22.03 13.81
N THR A 327 12.06 21.72 15.02
CA THR A 327 12.79 20.87 15.97
C THR A 327 12.55 19.37 15.80
N ASN A 328 11.52 18.99 15.03
CA ASN A 328 11.25 17.61 14.62
C ASN A 328 10.60 17.59 13.22
N PRO A 329 11.39 17.78 12.16
CA PRO A 329 10.87 17.98 10.81
C PRO A 329 10.58 16.69 10.05
N GLU A 330 10.63 15.52 10.69
CA GLU A 330 10.53 14.20 10.05
C GLU A 330 9.32 14.12 9.08
N LEU A 331 9.56 13.55 7.89
CA LEU A 331 8.54 13.39 6.85
C LEU A 331 8.02 11.96 6.77
N GLY A 332 6.71 11.83 6.59
CA GLY A 332 6.05 10.56 6.28
C GLY A 332 6.29 10.08 4.85
N SER A 333 5.60 9.00 4.47
CA SER A 333 5.70 8.43 3.12
C SER A 333 5.00 9.33 2.09
N PRO A 334 5.68 9.77 1.01
CA PRO A 334 5.12 10.72 0.05
C PRO A 334 4.19 10.07 -0.96
N VAL A 335 3.29 10.84 -1.58
CA VAL A 335 2.40 10.38 -2.66
C VAL A 335 2.50 11.33 -3.84
N TYR A 336 2.98 10.84 -4.98
CA TYR A 336 2.99 11.61 -6.22
C TYR A 336 1.66 11.44 -6.95
N ASP A 337 1.04 12.56 -7.34
CA ASP A 337 -0.13 12.60 -8.23
C ASP A 337 0.26 13.16 -9.59
N ASP A 338 0.04 12.36 -10.63
CA ASP A 338 0.41 12.70 -11.99
C ASP A 338 -0.47 13.79 -12.60
N THR A 339 -1.76 13.83 -12.21
CA THR A 339 -2.71 14.81 -12.76
C THR A 339 -2.41 16.22 -12.25
N SER A 340 -2.13 16.40 -10.96
CA SER A 340 -1.67 17.69 -10.43
C SER A 340 -0.19 17.95 -10.64
N GLY A 341 0.62 16.91 -10.86
CA GLY A 341 2.07 17.01 -10.88
C GLY A 341 2.67 17.38 -9.53
N ASN A 342 1.99 17.08 -8.42
CA ASN A 342 2.42 17.41 -7.07
C ASN A 342 2.80 16.15 -6.28
N VAL A 343 3.77 16.27 -5.37
CA VAL A 343 4.06 15.25 -4.35
C VAL A 343 3.51 15.71 -3.01
N PHE A 344 2.63 14.92 -2.42
CA PHE A 344 2.03 15.17 -1.10
C PHE A 344 2.83 14.46 -0.02
N VAL A 345 3.11 15.16 1.08
CA VAL A 345 3.88 14.60 2.19
C VAL A 345 3.49 15.29 3.49
N GLY A 346 3.17 14.48 4.51
CA GLY A 346 2.91 14.95 5.86
C GLY A 346 4.15 14.91 6.74
N ASP A 347 4.15 15.68 7.82
CA ASP A 347 5.24 15.69 8.79
C ASP A 347 4.81 15.36 10.23
N PHE A 348 5.80 15.19 11.11
CA PHE A 348 5.58 14.92 12.53
C PHE A 348 5.17 16.13 13.38
N GLN A 349 4.81 17.24 12.74
CA GLN A 349 4.22 18.42 13.35
C GLN A 349 2.79 18.67 12.88
N GLY A 350 2.17 17.71 12.18
CA GLY A 350 0.75 17.81 11.82
C GLY A 350 0.50 18.68 10.59
N ARG A 351 1.49 18.78 9.70
CA ARG A 351 1.41 19.62 8.50
C ARG A 351 1.50 18.75 7.25
N GLU A 352 0.51 18.87 6.39
CA GLU A 352 0.50 18.30 5.06
C GLU A 352 1.02 19.34 4.06
N PHE A 353 2.03 18.96 3.28
CA PHE A 353 2.60 19.77 2.21
C PHE A 353 2.27 19.18 0.85
N TYR A 354 2.32 20.04 -0.17
CA TYR A 354 2.50 19.59 -1.55
C TYR A 354 3.77 20.20 -2.12
N VAL A 355 4.50 19.43 -2.91
CA VAL A 355 5.70 19.86 -3.64
C VAL A 355 5.36 19.88 -5.11
N ARG A 356 5.45 21.06 -5.73
CA ARG A 356 5.32 21.20 -7.18
C ARG A 356 6.61 20.70 -7.81
N VAL A 357 6.54 19.67 -8.65
CA VAL A 357 7.75 19.08 -9.24
C VAL A 357 8.22 19.78 -10.51
N ALA A 358 7.34 20.54 -11.17
CA ALA A 358 7.62 21.26 -12.41
C ALA A 358 6.77 22.52 -12.55
N ALA A 359 7.11 23.38 -13.52
CA ALA A 359 6.38 24.63 -13.80
C ALA A 359 4.89 24.41 -14.12
N GLY A 360 4.55 23.28 -14.76
CA GLY A 360 3.18 22.91 -15.10
C GLY A 360 2.37 22.25 -13.98
N SER A 361 3.00 21.95 -12.84
CA SER A 361 2.30 21.38 -11.68
C SER A 361 1.28 22.37 -11.10
N ALA A 362 0.16 21.87 -10.59
CA ALA A 362 -0.91 22.67 -10.02
C ALA A 362 -0.46 23.47 -8.78
N GLY A 363 -1.13 24.60 -8.52
CA GLY A 363 -0.83 25.48 -7.39
C GLY A 363 0.31 26.46 -7.65
N THR A 364 0.81 27.07 -6.57
CA THR A 364 1.84 28.12 -6.61
C THR A 364 2.97 27.77 -5.66
N CYS A 365 4.21 28.13 -6.00
CA CYS A 365 5.33 27.93 -5.08
C CYS A 365 5.24 28.88 -3.89
N ASN A 366 5.68 28.42 -2.73
CA ASN A 366 6.14 29.31 -1.68
C ASN A 366 7.36 30.08 -2.20
N ALA A 367 7.34 31.42 -2.13
CA ALA A 367 8.41 32.27 -2.63
C ALA A 367 9.75 32.03 -1.92
N SER A 368 9.73 31.54 -0.66
CA SER A 368 10.96 31.17 0.07
C SER A 368 11.54 29.83 -0.36
N SER A 369 10.76 28.97 -1.01
CA SER A 369 11.21 27.66 -1.49
C SER A 369 11.78 27.79 -2.90
N ASN A 370 13.08 27.50 -3.05
CA ASN A 370 13.81 27.52 -4.33
C ASN A 370 13.57 28.81 -5.17
N GLY A 371 13.49 29.96 -4.49
CA GLY A 371 13.23 31.26 -5.12
C GLY A 371 11.86 31.35 -5.83
N GLY A 372 10.87 30.57 -5.39
CA GLY A 372 9.54 30.53 -5.98
C GLY A 372 9.44 29.72 -7.27
N ASN A 373 10.43 28.87 -7.58
CA ASN A 373 10.46 28.06 -8.80
C ASN A 373 10.42 26.55 -8.48
N PRO A 374 9.63 25.75 -9.22
CA PRO A 374 9.65 24.29 -9.07
C PRO A 374 11.03 23.70 -9.38
N PRO A 375 11.47 22.64 -8.68
CA PRO A 375 10.80 21.99 -7.56
C PRO A 375 10.72 22.92 -6.33
N CYS A 376 9.54 23.01 -5.72
CA CYS A 376 9.29 23.92 -4.60
C CYS A 376 8.18 23.37 -3.71
N VAL A 377 8.26 23.70 -2.42
CA VAL A 377 7.11 23.57 -1.52
C VAL A 377 6.01 24.52 -2.02
N GLY A 378 4.77 24.03 -2.02
CA GLY A 378 3.58 24.80 -2.32
C GLY A 378 3.41 25.99 -1.38
N SER A 379 2.69 27.01 -1.84
CA SER A 379 2.45 28.25 -1.07
C SER A 379 1.51 28.07 0.12
N THR A 380 0.84 26.92 0.21
CA THR A 380 -0.08 26.59 1.29
C THR A 380 0.29 25.24 1.90
N THR A 381 -0.12 25.07 3.15
CA THR A 381 0.10 23.91 3.99
C THR A 381 -1.21 23.63 4.68
N TYR A 382 -1.62 22.35 4.74
CA TYR A 382 -2.84 21.96 5.42
C TYR A 382 -2.54 21.43 6.81
N THR A 383 -3.34 21.83 7.78
CA THR A 383 -3.22 21.42 9.19
C THR A 383 -4.62 21.18 9.74
N ASP A 384 -4.72 20.43 10.83
CA ASP A 384 -5.97 20.28 11.59
C ASP A 384 -6.28 21.51 12.48
N GLY A 385 -5.41 22.53 12.46
CA GLY A 385 -5.44 23.70 13.34
C GLY A 385 -4.51 23.59 14.55
N ASP A 386 -3.89 22.43 14.82
CA ASP A 386 -2.92 22.22 15.90
C ASP A 386 -1.62 21.62 15.37
N THR A 387 -0.62 22.48 15.11
CA THR A 387 0.70 22.06 14.63
C THR A 387 1.69 21.72 15.75
N THR A 388 1.22 21.63 17.00
CA THR A 388 2.08 21.41 18.17
C THR A 388 1.83 20.05 18.81
N ASN A 389 0.59 19.57 18.76
CA ASN A 389 0.19 18.32 19.40
C ASN A 389 -0.42 17.32 18.43
N THR A 390 -0.22 17.47 17.11
CA THR A 390 -0.53 16.45 16.12
C THR A 390 0.66 16.11 15.22
N LYS A 391 0.56 14.97 14.55
CA LYS A 391 1.54 14.44 13.60
C LYS A 391 0.82 13.68 12.49
N ILE A 392 1.36 13.69 11.28
CA ILE A 392 0.85 12.91 10.15
C ILE A 392 1.82 11.75 9.93
N THR A 393 1.45 10.56 10.41
CA THR A 393 2.30 9.36 10.32
C THR A 393 1.90 8.43 9.18
N ALA A 394 0.70 8.59 8.64
CA ALA A 394 0.17 7.79 7.57
C ALA A 394 0.23 8.60 6.27
N PRO A 395 0.55 7.97 5.12
CA PRO A 395 0.50 8.66 3.85
C PRO A 395 -0.94 9.15 3.55
N PRO A 396 -1.10 10.29 2.87
CA PRO A 396 -2.40 10.72 2.41
C PRO A 396 -3.00 9.71 1.41
N ILE A 397 -4.31 9.75 1.23
CA ILE A 397 -4.96 9.18 0.04
C ILE A 397 -5.20 10.33 -0.93
N VAL A 398 -4.66 10.22 -2.14
CA VAL A 398 -4.86 11.17 -3.21
C VAL A 398 -5.71 10.52 -4.28
N ASP A 399 -6.91 11.03 -4.50
CA ASP A 399 -7.70 10.65 -5.68
C ASP A 399 -7.36 11.59 -6.83
N SER A 400 -6.58 11.06 -7.78
CA SER A 400 -6.13 11.79 -8.97
C SER A 400 -7.31 12.25 -9.83
N THR A 401 -8.43 11.53 -9.81
CA THR A 401 -9.59 11.82 -10.66
C THR A 401 -10.45 12.94 -10.10
N THR A 402 -10.73 12.92 -8.80
CA THR A 402 -11.48 14.00 -8.14
C THR A 402 -10.59 15.16 -7.67
N GLN A 403 -9.26 15.02 -7.75
CA GLN A 403 -8.26 15.98 -7.27
C GLN A 403 -8.44 16.31 -5.78
N ARG A 404 -8.66 15.27 -4.98
CA ARG A 404 -8.88 15.34 -3.52
C ARG A 404 -7.76 14.64 -2.77
N VAL A 405 -7.40 15.20 -1.62
CA VAL A 405 -6.37 14.69 -0.72
C VAL A 405 -7.02 14.43 0.63
N PHE A 406 -7.00 13.18 1.10
CA PHE A 406 -7.47 12.78 2.43
C PHE A 406 -6.27 12.57 3.35
N VAL A 407 -6.30 13.21 4.52
CA VAL A 407 -5.15 13.27 5.45
C VAL A 407 -5.55 12.70 6.81
N PHE A 408 -4.64 11.98 7.46
CA PHE A 408 -4.89 11.28 8.73
C PHE A 408 -3.96 11.82 9.82
N PHE A 409 -4.52 12.64 10.71
CA PHE A 409 -3.79 13.28 11.80
C PHE A 409 -3.85 12.42 13.07
N SER A 410 -2.68 12.11 13.59
CA SER A 410 -2.49 11.39 14.85
C SER A 410 -2.16 12.36 15.99
N PRO A 411 -2.64 12.14 17.22
CA PRO A 411 -2.27 12.97 18.36
C PRO A 411 -0.79 12.76 18.76
N ASN A 412 -0.16 13.83 19.24
CA ASN A 412 1.23 13.87 19.69
C ASN A 412 1.34 14.16 21.19
N GLY A 413 0.85 13.23 22.01
CA GLY A 413 1.13 13.19 23.46
C GLY A 413 0.46 14.25 24.35
N GLY A 414 -0.21 15.27 23.80
CA GLY A 414 -0.88 16.31 24.59
C GLY A 414 -2.03 17.06 23.89
N GLY A 415 -2.53 16.53 22.77
CA GLY A 415 -3.44 17.23 21.84
C GLY A 415 -4.93 16.92 21.95
N PRO A 416 -5.77 17.66 21.20
CA PRO A 416 -7.24 17.62 21.26
C PRO A 416 -7.89 16.37 20.64
N GLY A 417 -7.14 15.55 19.89
CA GLY A 417 -7.60 14.26 19.40
C GLY A 417 -6.91 13.77 18.11
N ALA A 418 -7.51 12.78 17.46
CA ALA A 418 -7.15 12.31 16.13
C ALA A 418 -8.14 12.89 15.11
N TYR A 419 -7.68 13.18 13.88
CA TYR A 419 -8.50 13.82 12.86
C TYR A 419 -8.37 13.18 11.49
N VAL A 420 -9.46 13.18 10.73
CA VAL A 420 -9.43 12.92 9.29
C VAL A 420 -9.76 14.21 8.56
N GLY A 421 -8.88 14.60 7.64
CA GLY A 421 -8.97 15.81 6.86
C GLY A 421 -9.21 15.56 5.38
N GLN A 422 -9.77 16.56 4.68
CA GLN A 422 -9.82 16.60 3.23
C GLN A 422 -9.50 17.98 2.68
N GLU A 423 -8.63 18.00 1.67
CA GLU A 423 -8.23 19.16 0.87
C GLU A 423 -8.31 18.88 -0.64
N ASN A 424 -8.00 19.89 -1.45
CA ASN A 424 -7.68 19.70 -2.88
C ASN A 424 -6.18 19.50 -3.10
N THR A 425 -5.77 19.19 -4.33
CA THR A 425 -4.36 18.95 -4.69
C THR A 425 -3.45 20.18 -4.62
N THR A 426 -3.98 21.33 -4.24
CA THR A 426 -3.22 22.56 -3.96
C THR A 426 -3.32 23.00 -2.50
N LEU A 427 -3.91 22.18 -1.63
CA LEU A 427 -4.12 22.43 -0.18
C LEU A 427 -4.64 23.85 0.08
N SER A 428 -5.66 24.27 -0.67
CA SER A 428 -6.10 25.66 -0.70
C SER A 428 -7.62 25.78 -0.75
N LEU A 429 -8.37 24.77 -0.29
CA LEU A 429 -9.82 24.93 -0.15
C LEU A 429 -10.10 26.05 0.84
N ALA A 430 -11.08 26.89 0.52
CA ALA A 430 -11.53 27.93 1.45
C ALA A 430 -12.21 27.33 2.70
N THR A 431 -12.75 26.11 2.57
CA THR A 431 -13.45 25.36 3.61
C THR A 431 -12.99 23.90 3.58
N PRO A 432 -11.79 23.61 4.10
CA PRO A 432 -11.39 22.22 4.26
C PRO A 432 -12.31 21.49 5.24
N VAL A 433 -12.39 20.18 5.08
CA VAL A 433 -13.13 19.32 5.99
C VAL A 433 -12.12 18.72 6.96
N THR A 434 -12.33 18.91 8.26
CA THR A 434 -11.54 18.26 9.32
C THR A 434 -12.50 17.69 10.33
N VAL A 435 -12.48 16.38 10.53
CA VAL A 435 -13.40 15.65 11.41
C VAL A 435 -12.62 15.03 12.55
N ASN A 436 -13.05 15.27 13.80
CA ASN A 436 -12.50 14.57 14.96
C ASN A 436 -12.97 13.11 14.95
N VAL A 437 -12.04 12.18 15.07
CA VAL A 437 -12.26 10.73 14.97
C VAL A 437 -11.72 9.96 16.18
N GLY A 438 -11.46 10.66 17.27
CA GLY A 438 -10.94 10.08 18.49
C GLY A 438 -10.26 11.12 19.37
N THR A 439 -10.00 10.76 20.63
CA THR A 439 -9.32 11.63 21.59
C THR A 439 -8.11 10.91 22.22
N GLY A 440 -7.38 11.58 23.12
CA GLY A 440 -6.33 10.98 23.94
C GLY A 440 -4.89 11.18 23.46
N THR A 441 -3.94 10.76 24.30
CA THR A 441 -2.50 10.99 24.12
C THR A 441 -1.81 9.83 23.40
N ALA A 442 -0.93 10.14 22.43
CA ALA A 442 0.02 9.20 21.81
C ALA A 442 -0.60 7.95 21.12
N TRP A 443 -1.72 8.13 20.44
CA TRP A 443 -2.30 7.17 19.49
C TRP A 443 -1.76 7.37 18.07
N ARG A 444 -1.81 6.32 17.23
CA ARG A 444 -1.52 6.41 15.79
C ARG A 444 -2.77 6.11 14.99
N LEU A 445 -3.26 7.11 14.26
CA LEU A 445 -4.28 6.96 13.23
C LEU A 445 -3.59 6.52 11.95
N ASN A 446 -3.84 5.27 11.55
CA ASN A 446 -3.34 4.72 10.30
C ASN A 446 -4.26 5.05 9.13
N GLN A 447 -3.73 4.91 7.91
CA GLN A 447 -4.47 5.22 6.69
C GLN A 447 -5.77 4.39 6.60
N GLY A 448 -6.87 5.08 6.28
CA GLY A 448 -8.15 4.47 5.94
C GLY A 448 -8.20 3.91 4.52
N THR A 449 -9.41 3.63 4.05
CA THR A 449 -9.69 3.22 2.67
C THR A 449 -11.12 3.60 2.28
N LEU A 450 -11.37 3.72 0.98
CA LEU A 450 -12.69 4.00 0.42
C LEU A 450 -13.34 2.70 -0.06
N ASP A 451 -14.66 2.61 -0.02
CA ASP A 451 -15.41 1.46 -0.55
C ASP A 451 -15.61 1.51 -2.07
N ASN A 452 -16.01 0.39 -2.69
CA ASN A 452 -16.19 0.33 -4.13
C ASN A 452 -17.23 1.32 -4.69
N LEU A 453 -18.22 1.72 -3.89
CA LEU A 453 -19.15 2.78 -4.27
C LEU A 453 -18.41 4.06 -4.63
N TYR A 454 -17.41 4.49 -3.84
CA TYR A 454 -16.62 5.68 -4.17
C TYR A 454 -15.94 5.60 -5.54
N TYR A 455 -15.44 4.42 -5.91
CA TYR A 455 -14.74 4.23 -7.19
C TYR A 455 -15.68 4.09 -8.37
N THR A 456 -16.90 3.61 -8.15
CA THR A 456 -17.84 3.23 -9.23
C THR A 456 -19.06 4.13 -9.35
N SER A 457 -19.33 4.99 -8.36
CA SER A 457 -20.51 5.85 -8.35
C SER A 457 -20.53 6.73 -9.60
N ASP A 458 -21.50 6.47 -10.46
CA ASP A 458 -21.73 7.26 -11.66
C ASP A 458 -23.10 7.92 -11.58
N THR A 459 -23.12 9.20 -11.21
CA THR A 459 -24.29 10.08 -11.35
C THR A 459 -24.38 10.70 -12.75
N GLY A 460 -23.68 10.12 -13.73
CA GLY A 460 -23.60 10.56 -15.12
C GLY A 460 -22.29 11.26 -15.48
N LEU A 461 -21.39 11.50 -14.51
CA LEU A 461 -20.04 12.05 -14.67
C LEU A 461 -19.06 11.62 -13.54
N GLY A 462 -19.20 10.44 -12.93
CA GLY A 462 -18.21 9.89 -11.96
C GLY A 462 -17.80 10.82 -10.81
N THR A 463 -18.57 10.87 -9.72
CA THR A 463 -18.40 11.97 -8.75
C THR A 463 -17.56 11.64 -7.51
N GLY A 464 -17.33 10.37 -7.17
CA GLY A 464 -16.61 9.97 -5.96
C GLY A 464 -17.52 9.91 -4.73
N THR A 465 -18.64 9.19 -4.83
CA THR A 465 -19.66 9.06 -3.78
C THR A 465 -19.61 7.67 -3.17
N GLY A 466 -19.43 7.59 -1.86
CA GLY A 466 -19.29 6.32 -1.14
C GLY A 466 -18.92 6.61 0.31
N TYR A 467 -18.01 5.83 0.86
CA TYR A 467 -17.64 5.97 2.26
C TYR A 467 -16.14 5.77 2.49
N LEU A 468 -15.58 6.61 3.35
CA LEU A 468 -14.23 6.45 3.87
C LEU A 468 -14.30 5.67 5.19
N TYR A 469 -13.66 4.50 5.24
CA TYR A 469 -13.54 3.66 6.43
C TYR A 469 -12.13 3.76 7.00
N PHE A 470 -12.03 3.88 8.32
CA PHE A 470 -10.75 3.96 9.03
C PHE A 470 -10.96 3.52 10.48
N CYS A 471 -9.87 3.26 11.19
CA CYS A 471 -9.96 2.91 12.58
C CYS A 471 -9.58 4.08 13.48
N GLY A 472 -10.60 4.73 14.04
CA GLY A 472 -10.47 5.75 15.08
C GLY A 472 -10.48 5.14 16.48
N ASN A 473 -10.85 5.96 17.47
CA ASN A 473 -11.02 5.51 18.85
C ASN A 473 -12.23 6.15 19.53
N ASP A 474 -12.63 5.58 20.67
CA ASP A 474 -13.85 5.95 21.42
C ASP A 474 -13.71 7.17 22.31
N GLY A 475 -12.47 7.63 22.52
CA GLY A 475 -12.16 8.85 23.23
C GLY A 475 -12.43 8.83 24.74
N ALA A 476 -12.37 7.65 25.38
CA ALA A 476 -12.47 7.54 26.83
C ALA A 476 -11.35 8.36 27.51
N THR A 477 -11.71 9.24 28.45
CA THR A 477 -10.77 10.14 29.13
C THR A 477 -9.80 9.37 30.02
N GLY A 478 -8.56 9.18 29.54
CA GLY A 478 -7.45 8.59 30.30
C GLY A 478 -6.31 8.28 29.33
N ALA A 479 -5.07 8.60 29.70
CA ALA A 479 -3.91 8.63 28.79
C ALA A 479 -3.63 7.33 28.01
N ASP A 480 -4.18 6.18 28.44
CA ASP A 480 -3.87 4.86 27.89
C ASP A 480 -5.10 3.92 27.76
N ALA A 481 -6.34 4.42 27.71
CA ALA A 481 -7.57 3.60 27.77
C ALA A 481 -8.50 3.69 26.54
N ASN A 482 -7.95 4.00 25.36
CA ASN A 482 -8.74 4.17 24.13
C ASN A 482 -8.99 2.84 23.40
N PHE A 483 -10.25 2.50 23.15
CA PHE A 483 -10.63 1.32 22.38
C PHE A 483 -10.60 1.62 20.87
N ALA A 484 -10.04 0.70 20.08
CA ALA A 484 -10.12 0.78 18.62
C ALA A 484 -11.58 0.66 18.15
N LEU A 485 -11.97 1.59 17.28
CA LEU A 485 -13.29 1.61 16.64
C LEU A 485 -13.13 1.67 15.13
N LEU A 486 -13.86 0.83 14.39
CA LEU A 486 -14.04 1.03 12.96
C LEU A 486 -15.07 2.13 12.78
N GLN A 487 -14.64 3.24 12.22
CA GLN A 487 -15.45 4.41 11.96
C GLN A 487 -15.56 4.65 10.47
N ARG A 488 -16.55 5.45 10.11
CA ARG A 488 -16.82 5.81 8.74
C ARG A 488 -17.29 7.25 8.62
N ILE A 489 -16.93 7.87 7.50
CA ILE A 489 -17.46 9.16 7.06
C ILE A 489 -17.98 9.00 5.63
N ALA A 490 -19.18 9.50 5.38
CA ALA A 490 -19.76 9.55 4.04
C ALA A 490 -18.95 10.49 3.14
N VAL A 491 -18.78 10.12 1.87
CA VAL A 491 -18.20 10.97 0.83
C VAL A 491 -19.25 11.18 -0.24
N THR A 492 -19.56 12.43 -0.56
CA THR A 492 -20.56 12.77 -1.58
C THR A 492 -19.91 13.67 -2.62
N ASP A 493 -19.97 13.26 -3.88
CA ASP A 493 -19.35 13.94 -5.01
C ASP A 493 -17.87 14.32 -4.79
N GLY A 494 -17.14 13.42 -4.11
CA GLY A 494 -15.73 13.57 -3.78
C GLY A 494 -15.50 14.43 -2.54
N THR A 495 -16.53 15.02 -1.93
CA THR A 495 -16.43 15.81 -0.71
C THR A 495 -16.68 14.96 0.53
N LEU A 496 -15.73 14.97 1.46
CA LEU A 496 -15.84 14.29 2.74
C LEU A 496 -16.93 14.94 3.60
N GLY A 497 -17.75 14.14 4.27
CA GLY A 497 -18.72 14.62 5.26
C GLY A 497 -18.03 15.22 6.48
N ASN A 498 -18.76 16.05 7.23
CA ASN A 498 -18.23 16.76 8.41
C ASN A 498 -18.39 16.00 9.74
N THR A 499 -18.90 14.76 9.71
CA THR A 499 -19.18 13.95 10.90
C THR A 499 -18.90 12.48 10.63
N VAL A 500 -18.53 11.76 11.69
CA VAL A 500 -18.52 10.28 11.69
C VAL A 500 -19.97 9.81 11.68
N ASP A 501 -20.37 9.07 10.65
CA ASP A 501 -21.76 8.66 10.43
C ASP A 501 -22.07 7.25 10.92
N ALA A 502 -21.04 6.43 11.13
CA ALA A 502 -21.16 5.09 11.71
C ALA A 502 -19.90 4.69 12.49
N THR A 503 -20.11 3.91 13.56
CA THR A 503 -19.07 3.44 14.48
C THR A 503 -19.34 2.00 14.88
N HIS A 504 -18.30 1.16 14.84
CA HIS A 504 -18.34 -0.24 15.26
C HIS A 504 -17.22 -0.55 16.24
N TRP A 505 -17.58 -1.19 17.35
CA TRP A 505 -16.65 -1.56 18.40
C TRP A 505 -15.79 -2.75 17.97
N LEU A 506 -14.47 -2.58 18.00
CA LEU A 506 -13.51 -3.62 17.62
C LEU A 506 -12.77 -4.22 18.81
N ALA A 507 -12.73 -3.51 19.93
CA ALA A 507 -12.13 -3.94 21.18
C ALA A 507 -13.13 -3.86 22.34
N SER A 508 -13.07 -4.81 23.27
CA SER A 508 -14.05 -4.96 24.36
C SER A 508 -13.54 -4.57 25.75
N ASN A 509 -12.22 -4.49 25.97
CA ASN A 509 -11.66 -4.34 27.33
C ASN A 509 -10.20 -3.88 27.43
N ALA A 510 -9.51 -3.53 26.33
CA ALA A 510 -8.14 -3.03 26.36
C ALA A 510 -7.93 -1.85 25.40
N SER A 511 -7.03 -0.94 25.76
CA SER A 511 -6.50 0.00 24.77
C SER A 511 -5.71 -0.75 23.71
N SER A 512 -5.98 -0.44 22.45
CA SER A 512 -5.45 -1.22 21.34
C SER A 512 -5.44 -0.39 20.10
N ARG A 513 -4.32 -0.27 19.39
CA ARG A 513 -4.31 0.35 18.06
C ARG A 513 -4.78 -0.63 17.00
N SER A 514 -4.86 -0.14 15.78
CA SER A 514 -5.25 -0.90 14.61
C SER A 514 -4.26 -0.73 13.49
N SER A 515 -4.18 -1.72 12.61
CA SER A 515 -3.48 -1.57 11.33
C SER A 515 -4.22 -0.56 10.45
N PRO A 516 -3.60 -0.10 9.34
CA PRO A 516 -4.36 0.48 8.25
C PRO A 516 -5.49 -0.44 7.77
N VAL A 517 -6.55 0.16 7.21
CA VAL A 517 -7.73 -0.58 6.70
C VAL A 517 -7.57 -0.84 5.22
N SER A 518 -7.62 -2.09 4.76
CA SER A 518 -7.59 -2.43 3.33
C SER A 518 -8.99 -2.78 2.83
N GLU A 519 -9.37 -2.28 1.66
CA GLU A 519 -10.60 -2.66 0.97
C GLU A 519 -10.31 -3.59 -0.21
N PHE A 520 -11.27 -4.46 -0.50
CA PHE A 520 -11.31 -5.29 -1.69
C PHE A 520 -12.74 -5.49 -2.17
N PHE A 521 -13.02 -5.12 -3.42
CA PHE A 521 -14.27 -5.43 -4.06
C PHE A 521 -14.23 -6.82 -4.70
N ASN A 522 -15.08 -7.72 -4.21
CA ASN A 522 -15.27 -9.01 -4.83
C ASN A 522 -16.20 -8.87 -6.03
N THR A 523 -15.63 -8.93 -7.24
CA THR A 523 -16.38 -8.80 -8.50
C THR A 523 -17.28 -10.00 -8.78
N THR A 524 -16.98 -11.16 -8.19
CA THR A 524 -17.75 -12.38 -8.34
C THR A 524 -19.05 -12.33 -7.54
N THR A 525 -19.01 -11.83 -6.31
CA THR A 525 -20.18 -11.75 -5.42
C THR A 525 -20.84 -10.37 -5.39
N GLY A 526 -20.17 -9.34 -5.88
CA GLY A 526 -20.62 -7.94 -5.79
C GLY A 526 -20.56 -7.38 -4.36
N VAL A 527 -19.63 -7.88 -3.54
CA VAL A 527 -19.50 -7.53 -2.11
C VAL A 527 -18.15 -6.87 -1.84
N ASP A 528 -18.19 -5.79 -1.07
CA ASP A 528 -17.01 -5.11 -0.56
C ASP A 528 -16.50 -5.80 0.71
N TYR A 529 -15.19 -5.96 0.83
CA TYR A 529 -14.54 -6.50 2.02
C TYR A 529 -13.60 -5.47 2.62
N LEU A 530 -13.64 -5.36 3.95
CA LEU A 530 -12.65 -4.62 4.73
C LEU A 530 -11.79 -5.57 5.54
N PHE A 531 -10.47 -5.36 5.47
CA PHE A 531 -9.47 -6.10 6.24
C PHE A 531 -8.61 -5.17 7.07
N PHE A 532 -8.45 -5.49 8.35
CA PHE A 532 -7.56 -4.76 9.26
C PHE A 532 -7.31 -5.60 10.51
N GLY A 533 -6.28 -5.25 11.27
CA GLY A 533 -5.96 -5.83 12.57
C GLY A 533 -6.20 -4.86 13.72
N VAL A 534 -6.51 -5.38 14.90
CA VAL A 534 -6.41 -4.69 16.20
C VAL A 534 -5.35 -5.39 17.05
N GLU A 535 -4.56 -4.61 17.79
CA GLU A 535 -3.42 -5.11 18.57
C GLU A 535 -3.81 -5.98 19.78
N ALA A 536 -4.90 -5.62 20.47
CA ALA A 536 -5.33 -6.25 21.72
C ALA A 536 -6.85 -6.13 21.92
N GLY A 537 -7.41 -6.91 22.85
CA GLY A 537 -8.79 -6.74 23.31
C GLY A 537 -9.86 -7.02 22.27
N GLY A 538 -9.56 -7.75 21.19
CA GLY A 538 -10.46 -7.99 20.06
C GLY A 538 -11.84 -8.53 20.48
N ALA A 539 -12.89 -7.85 20.02
CA ALA A 539 -14.27 -8.08 20.41
C ALA A 539 -14.89 -9.38 19.88
N ALA A 540 -14.38 -9.96 18.78
CA ALA A 540 -14.94 -11.22 18.27
C ALA A 540 -14.49 -12.41 19.14
N THR A 541 -15.38 -13.40 19.32
CA THR A 541 -15.09 -14.57 20.16
C THR A 541 -13.87 -15.38 19.69
N ALA A 542 -13.59 -15.41 18.38
CA ALA A 542 -12.39 -16.04 17.81
C ALA A 542 -11.08 -15.38 18.27
N CYS A 543 -11.12 -14.12 18.70
CA CYS A 543 -9.97 -13.38 19.20
C CYS A 543 -9.67 -13.71 20.68
N ALA A 544 -10.64 -14.26 21.42
CA ALA A 544 -10.51 -14.63 22.84
C ALA A 544 -9.94 -13.50 23.74
N GLY A 545 -10.28 -12.24 23.44
CA GLY A 545 -9.78 -11.06 24.16
C GLY A 545 -8.35 -10.62 23.79
N ASN A 546 -7.69 -11.28 22.84
CA ASN A 546 -6.39 -10.87 22.28
C ASN A 546 -6.57 -9.97 21.04
N GLY A 547 -5.48 -9.51 20.43
CA GLY A 547 -5.50 -8.86 19.13
C GLY A 547 -6.15 -9.73 18.04
N CYS A 548 -6.68 -9.09 17.00
CA CYS A 548 -7.50 -9.76 16.01
C CYS A 548 -7.37 -9.16 14.62
N VAL A 549 -7.35 -10.00 13.60
CA VAL A 549 -7.57 -9.59 12.21
C VAL A 549 -9.02 -9.80 11.87
N TYR A 550 -9.66 -8.78 11.30
CA TYR A 550 -11.04 -8.78 10.87
C TYR A 550 -11.13 -8.83 9.35
N ALA A 551 -12.18 -9.50 8.87
CA ALA A 551 -12.66 -9.49 7.50
C ALA A 551 -14.16 -9.20 7.54
N LEU A 552 -14.52 -7.94 7.32
CA LEU A 552 -15.90 -7.47 7.36
C LEU A 552 -16.43 -7.30 5.96
N THR A 553 -17.73 -7.46 5.77
CA THR A 553 -18.38 -7.22 4.48
C THR A 553 -19.14 -5.90 4.52
N ILE A 554 -19.12 -5.17 3.42
CA ILE A 554 -19.99 -4.04 3.17
C ILE A 554 -20.93 -4.44 2.02
N THR A 555 -22.22 -4.19 2.21
CA THR A 555 -23.22 -4.37 1.15
C THR A 555 -24.00 -3.07 1.03
N ASN A 556 -23.89 -2.40 -0.12
CA ASN A 556 -24.51 -1.10 -0.39
C ASN A 556 -24.26 -0.07 0.72
N GLY A 557 -23.00 0.09 1.14
CA GLY A 557 -22.64 1.00 2.22
C GLY A 557 -23.16 0.59 3.60
N THR A 558 -23.65 -0.64 3.80
CA THR A 558 -23.99 -1.16 5.13
C THR A 558 -22.94 -2.18 5.54
N LEU A 559 -22.26 -1.91 6.66
CA LEU A 559 -21.29 -2.84 7.22
C LEU A 559 -22.02 -3.99 7.92
N ALA A 560 -21.64 -5.23 7.60
CA ALA A 560 -22.00 -6.38 8.42
C ALA A 560 -21.19 -6.33 9.72
N VAL A 561 -21.90 -6.21 10.85
CA VAL A 561 -21.30 -6.20 12.19
C VAL A 561 -20.44 -7.46 12.37
N PRO A 562 -19.26 -7.37 13.04
CA PRO A 562 -18.45 -8.54 13.36
C PRO A 562 -19.32 -9.62 14.02
N PRO A 563 -19.43 -10.82 13.43
CA PRO A 563 -20.21 -11.89 14.03
C PRO A 563 -19.62 -12.26 15.39
N ALA A 564 -20.45 -12.22 16.43
CA ALA A 564 -20.10 -12.80 17.74
C ALA A 564 -19.68 -14.28 17.61
N ALA A 565 -20.11 -14.97 16.55
CA ALA A 565 -19.86 -16.39 16.31
C ALA A 565 -18.48 -16.74 15.68
N GLY A 566 -17.54 -15.78 15.56
CA GLY A 566 -16.17 -16.07 15.09
C GLY A 566 -16.00 -16.22 13.57
N THR A 567 -17.02 -15.87 12.77
CA THR A 567 -16.90 -15.73 11.32
C THR A 567 -16.31 -14.36 10.97
N GLY A 568 -15.40 -14.28 10.01
CA GLY A 568 -14.76 -13.01 9.64
C GLY A 568 -13.79 -12.40 10.67
N ALA A 569 -13.24 -13.19 11.61
CA ALA A 569 -12.19 -12.72 12.52
C ALA A 569 -11.20 -13.84 12.86
N MET A 570 -9.95 -13.47 13.14
CA MET A 570 -8.89 -14.41 13.54
C MET A 570 -7.98 -13.79 14.59
N ASN A 571 -7.64 -14.56 15.62
CA ASN A 571 -6.64 -14.16 16.60
C ASN A 571 -5.30 -13.78 15.93
N SER A 572 -4.85 -12.56 16.20
CA SER A 572 -3.59 -11.97 15.74
C SER A 572 -3.07 -11.05 16.84
N SER A 573 -2.73 -11.63 17.99
CA SER A 573 -2.24 -10.92 19.18
C SER A 573 -1.02 -10.06 18.87
N GLY A 574 -1.10 -8.73 19.04
CA GLY A 574 -0.07 -7.76 18.66
C GLY A 574 -0.37 -6.99 17.36
N GLY A 575 -1.47 -7.33 16.68
CA GLY A 575 -2.02 -6.58 15.55
C GLY A 575 -1.32 -6.88 14.23
N ALA A 576 -1.97 -6.51 13.13
CA ALA A 576 -1.44 -6.68 11.78
C ALA A 576 -0.62 -5.47 11.34
N SER A 577 0.32 -5.69 10.42
CA SER A 577 0.81 -4.67 9.50
C SER A 577 -0.28 -4.28 8.50
N GLY A 578 0.05 -3.43 7.53
CA GLY A 578 -0.78 -3.26 6.35
C GLY A 578 -1.04 -4.60 5.64
N ILE A 579 -2.28 -4.80 5.18
CA ILE A 579 -2.75 -6.04 4.55
C ILE A 579 -2.83 -5.88 3.03
N ILE A 580 -2.17 -6.77 2.29
CA ILE A 580 -2.31 -6.91 0.83
C ILE A 580 -3.32 -8.01 0.53
N VAL A 581 -4.24 -7.74 -0.38
CA VAL A 581 -5.31 -8.68 -0.79
C VAL A 581 -4.99 -9.25 -2.17
N ASP A 582 -5.04 -10.56 -2.35
CA ASP A 582 -4.61 -11.22 -3.57
C ASP A 582 -5.56 -11.00 -4.75
N ASN A 583 -6.74 -11.62 -4.66
CA ASN A 583 -7.75 -11.76 -5.70
C ASN A 583 -9.03 -12.40 -5.12
N ASP A 584 -10.10 -12.43 -5.92
CA ASP A 584 -11.29 -13.27 -5.75
C ASP A 584 -11.18 -14.51 -6.65
N SER A 585 -10.77 -15.65 -6.09
CA SER A 585 -10.58 -16.89 -6.85
C SER A 585 -11.18 -18.10 -6.16
N ALA A 586 -12.07 -18.79 -6.89
CA ALA A 586 -12.63 -20.09 -6.51
C ALA A 586 -11.59 -21.22 -6.39
N SER A 587 -10.33 -20.98 -6.78
CA SER A 587 -9.26 -21.97 -6.66
C SER A 587 -8.88 -22.16 -5.19
N ALA A 588 -8.60 -23.40 -4.79
CA ALA A 588 -8.31 -23.74 -3.39
C ALA A 588 -7.11 -22.94 -2.86
N GLY A 589 -7.36 -22.06 -1.88
CA GLY A 589 -6.35 -21.22 -1.25
C GLY A 589 -5.82 -20.08 -2.13
N ALA A 590 -6.54 -19.66 -3.17
CA ALA A 590 -6.11 -18.55 -4.03
C ALA A 590 -6.60 -17.17 -3.54
N ALA A 591 -7.78 -17.10 -2.91
CA ALA A 591 -8.32 -15.87 -2.35
C ALA A 591 -7.69 -15.50 -0.99
N SER A 592 -6.59 -14.75 -1.04
CA SER A 592 -5.59 -14.70 0.04
C SER A 592 -5.30 -13.28 0.55
N LEU A 593 -4.93 -13.19 1.82
CA LEU A 593 -4.47 -11.97 2.49
C LEU A 593 -3.03 -12.16 2.93
N TYR A 594 -2.14 -11.20 2.65
CA TYR A 594 -0.74 -11.23 3.07
C TYR A 594 -0.41 -10.04 3.95
N PHE A 595 0.17 -10.33 5.12
CA PHE A 595 0.59 -9.33 6.09
C PHE A 595 1.55 -9.96 7.09
N THR A 596 2.02 -9.16 8.03
CA THR A 596 2.73 -9.68 9.19
C THR A 596 2.00 -9.29 10.47
N TRP A 597 2.23 -10.01 11.56
CA TRP A 597 1.83 -9.55 12.89
C TRP A 597 2.98 -9.66 13.88
N ARG A 598 2.97 -8.75 14.86
CA ARG A 598 3.85 -8.83 16.03
C ARG A 598 3.24 -9.77 17.05
N VAL A 599 4.03 -10.46 17.86
CA VAL A 599 3.54 -11.19 19.03
C VAL A 599 3.81 -10.39 20.29
N ASN A 600 2.76 -9.99 21.02
CA ASN A 600 2.91 -9.19 22.25
C ASN A 600 3.46 -10.05 23.40
N GLY A 601 4.50 -9.54 24.09
CA GLY A 601 5.40 -10.30 24.96
C GLY A 601 4.87 -10.68 26.35
N THR A 602 3.57 -10.60 26.61
CA THR A 602 2.97 -10.89 27.92
C THR A 602 1.84 -11.92 27.80
N GLY A 603 2.19 -13.18 27.55
CA GLY A 603 1.26 -14.30 27.48
C GLY A 603 1.93 -15.61 27.06
N ALA A 604 1.21 -16.73 27.10
CA ALA A 604 1.69 -18.02 26.63
C ALA A 604 2.26 -17.93 25.20
N PRO A 605 3.34 -18.67 24.85
CA PRO A 605 3.99 -18.56 23.55
C PRO A 605 2.99 -18.79 22.40
N TYR A 606 2.80 -17.78 21.54
CA TYR A 606 1.85 -17.84 20.44
C TYR A 606 2.47 -18.46 19.19
N LEU A 607 1.66 -19.22 18.45
CA LEU A 607 2.16 -20.13 17.42
C LEU A 607 2.10 -19.53 16.01
N CYS A 608 3.26 -19.28 15.41
CA CYS A 608 3.40 -19.09 13.96
C CYS A 608 3.49 -20.47 13.31
N ASN A 609 2.36 -20.95 12.77
CA ASN A 609 2.22 -22.31 12.24
C ASN A 609 2.74 -23.41 13.20
N GLY A 610 2.37 -23.34 14.48
CA GLY A 610 2.84 -24.29 15.50
C GLY A 610 4.15 -23.90 16.21
N THR A 611 4.84 -22.83 15.76
CA THR A 611 6.10 -22.37 16.35
C THR A 611 5.86 -21.25 17.35
N ALA A 612 6.21 -21.49 18.62
CA ALA A 612 6.21 -20.48 19.67
C ALA A 612 7.06 -19.26 19.29
N LEU A 613 6.43 -18.09 19.22
CA LEU A 613 7.09 -16.81 19.00
C LEU A 613 7.16 -16.05 20.34
N ASN A 614 8.37 -15.75 20.79
CA ASN A 614 8.60 -14.93 21.98
C ASN A 614 9.13 -13.56 21.51
N GLY A 615 8.23 -12.59 21.37
CA GLY A 615 8.55 -11.25 20.86
C GLY A 615 8.97 -11.21 19.38
N SER A 616 8.47 -12.15 18.56
CA SER A 616 8.85 -12.29 17.14
C SER A 616 7.73 -11.83 16.18
N VAL A 617 8.07 -11.65 14.90
CA VAL A 617 7.10 -11.42 13.81
C VAL A 617 6.77 -12.73 13.10
N CYS A 618 5.51 -12.88 12.69
CA CYS A 618 5.04 -13.92 11.79
C CYS A 618 4.57 -13.27 10.49
N ALA A 619 5.13 -13.65 9.34
CA ALA A 619 4.55 -13.36 8.05
C ALA A 619 3.51 -14.41 7.70
N VAL A 620 2.34 -13.98 7.27
CA VAL A 620 1.16 -14.84 7.22
C VAL A 620 0.38 -14.68 5.95
N LYS A 621 -0.18 -15.81 5.52
CA LYS A 621 -1.31 -15.87 4.61
C LYS A 621 -2.56 -16.36 5.32
N LEU A 622 -3.63 -15.60 5.17
CA LEU A 622 -4.97 -16.07 5.45
C LEU A 622 -5.74 -16.29 4.16
N THR A 623 -6.49 -17.39 4.05
CA THR A 623 -7.53 -17.54 3.04
C THR A 623 -8.86 -17.10 3.61
N GLN A 624 -9.62 -16.36 2.82
CA GLN A 624 -11.00 -16.04 3.13
C GLN A 624 -11.92 -16.91 2.29
N SER A 625 -12.54 -17.91 2.93
CA SER A 625 -13.48 -18.86 2.30
C SER A 625 -14.70 -18.21 1.64
N GLY A 626 -15.04 -16.98 2.03
CA GLY A 626 -16.16 -16.21 1.49
C GLY A 626 -15.85 -15.33 0.27
N LEU A 627 -14.61 -15.34 -0.27
CA LEU A 627 -14.27 -14.60 -1.49
C LEU A 627 -14.67 -15.33 -2.79
N ASN A 628 -15.32 -16.48 -2.70
CA ASN A 628 -15.59 -17.38 -3.82
C ASN A 628 -17.03 -17.36 -4.31
#